data_AF-Q3M156-F1
#
_entry.id   AF-Q3M156-F1
#
_cell.length_a   1.000
_cell.length_b   1.000
_cell.length_c   1.000
_cell.angle_alpha   90.00
_cell.angle_beta   90.00
_cell.angle_gamma   90.00
#
_symmetry.space_group_name_H-M   'P 1'
#
loop_
_entity.id
_entity.type
_entity.pdbx_description
1 polymer ?
#
loop_
_entity_poly.entity_id
_entity_poly.type
_entity_poly.pdbx_seq_one_letter_code
_entity_poly.pdbx_strand_id
1 'polypeptide(L)'
;MPHLQILNSLEKQALEHIAATSSDEVSKRAKILLGLNEGKKYVALAQEIGVTENSIAKWKKRWTSSTILSETQESAIAKANEVLGVNVGRPKKCKSTEASKIVEISEWSKNRKPSRSKHHYHMQVAEEAAKRGLPTLSPRSIGRILEAQP
;
A
#
# COMPACT_ATOMS: atom_id res chain seq x y z
N MET A 1 16.68 -29.34 1.70
CA MET A 1 16.44 -28.36 0.63
C MET A 1 17.14 -27.07 1.04
N PRO A 2 18.08 -26.56 0.23
CA PRO A 2 18.91 -25.42 0.63
C PRO A 2 18.07 -24.17 0.80
N HIS A 3 18.35 -23.47 1.90
CA HIS A 3 17.67 -22.27 2.34
C HIS A 3 18.06 -21.11 1.43
N LEU A 4 17.20 -20.72 0.48
CA LEU A 4 17.37 -19.43 -0.19
C LEU A 4 16.88 -18.37 0.79
N GLN A 5 17.81 -17.71 1.49
CA GLN A 5 17.52 -16.44 2.13
C GLN A 5 17.03 -15.48 1.05
N ILE A 6 15.72 -15.22 1.04
CA ILE A 6 15.09 -14.30 0.08
C ILE A 6 15.27 -12.85 0.56
N LEU A 7 15.56 -12.66 1.85
CA LEU A 7 15.63 -11.37 2.52
C LEU A 7 17.02 -11.15 3.12
N ASN A 8 17.54 -9.93 2.98
CA ASN A 8 18.64 -9.46 3.82
C ASN A 8 18.12 -9.00 5.21
N SER A 9 19.03 -8.69 6.14
CA SER A 9 18.64 -8.29 7.52
C SER A 9 17.79 -7.01 7.56
N LEU A 10 18.14 -6.01 6.74
CA LEU A 10 17.42 -4.72 6.68
C LEU A 10 16.01 -4.89 6.10
N GLU A 11 15.88 -5.70 5.05
CA GLU A 11 14.62 -6.05 4.40
C GLU A 11 13.71 -6.84 5.33
N LYS A 12 14.28 -7.77 6.10
CA LYS A 12 13.56 -8.51 7.12
C LYS A 12 12.97 -7.54 8.16
N GLN A 13 13.79 -6.65 8.72
CA GLN A 13 13.31 -5.66 9.70
C GLN A 13 12.26 -4.72 9.12
N ALA A 14 12.42 -4.27 7.86
CA ALA A 14 11.44 -3.44 7.19
C ALA A 14 10.09 -4.17 7.01
N LEU A 15 10.13 -5.45 6.61
CA LEU A 15 8.92 -6.27 6.46
C LEU A 15 8.24 -6.56 7.79
N GLU A 16 9.00 -6.80 8.87
CA GLU A 16 8.46 -6.94 10.24
C GLU A 16 7.75 -5.65 10.68
N HIS A 17 8.38 -4.49 10.47
CA HIS A 17 7.77 -3.20 10.76
C HIS A 17 6.48 -2.98 9.97
N ILE A 18 6.47 -3.28 8.67
CA ILE A 18 5.29 -3.15 7.82
C ILE A 18 4.19 -4.13 8.24
N ALA A 19 4.54 -5.37 8.58
CA ALA A 19 3.58 -6.37 9.05
C ALA A 19 2.85 -5.91 10.32
N ALA A 20 3.52 -5.14 11.19
CA ALA A 20 2.95 -4.61 12.43
C ALA A 20 2.13 -3.32 12.24
N THR A 21 2.49 -2.48 11.27
CA THR A 21 1.97 -1.10 11.17
C THR A 21 1.03 -0.84 10.00
N SER A 22 0.98 -1.73 9.00
CA SER A 22 0.19 -1.53 7.77
C SER A 22 -1.18 -2.18 7.79
N SER A 23 -2.03 -1.81 6.83
CA SER A 23 -3.36 -2.39 6.62
C SER A 23 -3.31 -3.90 6.38
N ASP A 24 -4.43 -4.58 6.63
CA ASP A 24 -4.52 -6.05 6.59
C ASP A 24 -3.92 -6.67 5.33
N GLU A 25 -4.17 -6.11 4.16
CA GLU A 25 -3.69 -6.67 2.89
C GLU A 25 -2.19 -6.48 2.68
N VAL A 26 -1.60 -5.36 3.11
CA VAL A 26 -0.16 -5.14 3.03
C VAL A 26 0.54 -6.00 4.07
N SER A 27 -0.01 -6.06 5.29
CA SER A 27 0.49 -6.88 6.38
C SER A 27 0.55 -8.36 5.98
N LYS A 28 -0.52 -8.90 5.36
CA LYS A 28 -0.53 -10.27 4.82
C LYS A 28 0.60 -10.51 3.80
N ARG A 29 0.83 -9.56 2.89
CA ARG A 29 1.90 -9.68 1.88
C ARG A 29 3.30 -9.66 2.51
N ALA A 30 3.50 -8.84 3.54
CA ALA A 30 4.74 -8.83 4.30
C ALA A 30 4.97 -10.16 5.04
N LYS A 31 3.93 -10.68 5.72
CA LYS A 31 3.96 -11.97 6.42
C LYS A 31 4.25 -13.15 5.47
N ILE A 32 3.78 -13.09 4.22
CA ILE A 32 4.12 -14.09 3.19
C ILE A 32 5.63 -14.16 3.00
N LEU A 33 6.30 -13.02 2.80
CA LEU A 33 7.74 -12.98 2.55
C LEU A 33 8.56 -13.38 3.77
N LEU A 34 8.14 -12.97 4.97
CA LEU A 34 8.77 -13.37 6.23
C LEU A 34 8.69 -14.89 6.43
N GLY A 35 7.50 -15.48 6.27
CA GLY A 35 7.35 -16.92 6.44
C GLY A 35 8.08 -17.73 5.36
N LEU A 36 8.17 -17.23 4.12
CA LEU A 36 9.02 -17.83 3.09
C LEU A 36 10.51 -17.78 3.46
N ASN A 37 10.96 -16.69 4.08
CA ASN A 37 12.33 -16.55 4.56
C ASN A 37 12.65 -17.44 5.77
N GLU A 38 11.64 -17.81 6.57
CA GLU A 38 11.72 -18.82 7.63
C GLU A 38 11.66 -20.26 7.11
N GLY A 39 11.46 -20.46 5.80
CA GLY A 39 11.38 -21.78 5.19
C GLY A 39 10.01 -22.45 5.32
N LYS A 40 8.95 -21.72 5.69
CA LYS A 40 7.58 -22.26 5.73
C LYS A 40 7.16 -22.75 4.35
N LYS A 41 6.49 -23.91 4.31
CA LYS A 41 5.90 -24.46 3.09
C LYS A 41 4.71 -23.62 2.63
N TYR A 42 4.49 -23.54 1.32
CA TYR A 42 3.43 -22.72 0.74
C TYR A 42 2.04 -23.08 1.28
N VAL A 43 1.74 -24.37 1.40
CA VAL A 43 0.46 -24.87 1.95
C VAL A 43 0.22 -24.37 3.38
N ALA A 44 1.22 -24.50 4.26
CA ALA A 44 1.10 -24.07 5.66
C ALA A 44 0.92 -22.55 5.76
N LEU A 45 1.71 -21.80 5.00
CA LEU A 45 1.65 -20.34 4.93
C LEU A 45 0.30 -19.84 4.37
N ALA A 46 -0.22 -20.52 3.35
CA ALA A 46 -1.52 -20.22 2.73
C ALA A 46 -2.67 -20.37 3.73
N GLN A 47 -2.67 -21.45 4.50
CA GLN A 47 -3.65 -21.71 5.56
C GLN A 47 -3.53 -20.69 6.70
N GLU A 48 -2.31 -20.40 7.16
CA GLU A 48 -2.05 -19.47 8.28
C GLU A 48 -2.48 -18.03 7.95
N ILE A 49 -2.21 -17.56 6.74
CA ILE A 49 -2.46 -16.17 6.32
C ILE A 49 -3.86 -16.01 5.67
N GLY A 50 -4.49 -17.11 5.25
CA GLY A 50 -5.76 -17.09 4.53
C GLY A 50 -5.63 -16.62 3.08
N VAL A 51 -4.61 -17.10 2.36
CA VAL A 51 -4.32 -16.75 0.96
C VAL A 51 -4.11 -18.01 0.11
N THR A 52 -4.11 -17.87 -1.22
CA THR A 52 -3.79 -18.99 -2.11
C THR A 52 -2.28 -19.15 -2.30
N GLU A 53 -1.83 -20.38 -2.59
CA GLU A 53 -0.43 -20.64 -2.94
C GLU A 53 0.03 -19.85 -4.18
N ASN A 54 -0.89 -19.59 -5.12
CA ASN A 54 -0.60 -18.76 -6.29
C ASN A 54 -0.31 -17.29 -5.89
N SER A 55 -1.04 -16.75 -4.91
CA SER A 55 -0.74 -15.44 -4.33
C SER A 55 0.66 -15.41 -3.71
N ILE A 56 1.05 -16.46 -2.99
CA ILE A 56 2.38 -16.60 -2.39
C ILE A 56 3.47 -16.59 -3.47
N ALA A 57 3.31 -17.43 -4.51
CA ALA A 57 4.25 -17.51 -5.63
C ALA A 57 4.41 -16.15 -6.34
N LYS A 58 3.30 -15.44 -6.54
CA LYS A 58 3.28 -14.11 -7.17
C LYS A 58 4.05 -13.08 -6.36
N TRP A 59 3.86 -13.05 -5.03
CA TRP A 59 4.57 -12.11 -4.16
C TRP A 59 6.05 -12.42 -4.03
N LYS A 60 6.40 -13.71 -3.91
CA LYS A 60 7.80 -14.15 -3.98
C LYS A 60 8.45 -13.66 -5.26
N LYS A 61 7.83 -13.93 -6.43
CA LYS A 61 8.34 -13.51 -7.73
C LYS A 61 8.53 -11.98 -7.79
N ARG A 62 7.51 -11.21 -7.39
CA ARG A 62 7.60 -9.74 -7.35
C ARG A 62 8.76 -9.24 -6.50
N TRP A 63 8.96 -9.82 -5.31
CA TRP A 63 10.05 -9.45 -4.44
C TRP A 63 11.41 -9.77 -5.05
N THR A 64 11.60 -11.00 -5.55
CA THR A 64 12.87 -11.42 -6.15
C THR A 64 13.18 -10.71 -7.46
N SER A 65 12.17 -10.19 -8.16
CA SER A 65 12.34 -9.39 -9.39
C SER A 65 12.55 -7.90 -9.12
N SER A 66 12.52 -7.45 -7.85
CA SER A 66 12.83 -6.06 -7.51
C SER A 66 14.33 -5.82 -7.60
N THR A 67 14.75 -4.88 -8.44
CA THR A 67 16.16 -4.47 -8.61
C THR A 67 16.65 -3.49 -7.54
N ILE A 68 15.76 -3.01 -6.67
CA ILE A 68 16.09 -2.06 -5.62
C ILE A 68 16.88 -2.79 -4.54
N LEU A 69 18.15 -2.45 -4.35
CA LEU A 69 18.93 -2.87 -3.18
C LEU A 69 18.82 -1.79 -2.12
N SER A 70 18.63 -2.20 -0.87
CA SER A 70 18.46 -1.27 0.25
C SER A 70 19.73 -1.24 1.08
N GLU A 71 20.36 -0.07 1.14
CA GLU A 71 21.58 0.18 1.92
C GLU A 71 21.27 0.70 3.33
N THR A 72 20.06 1.21 3.53
CA THR A 72 19.58 1.79 4.80
C THR A 72 18.22 1.22 5.20
N GLN A 73 17.86 1.32 6.48
CA GLN A 73 16.56 0.88 6.96
C GLN A 73 15.40 1.67 6.31
N GLU A 74 15.55 2.98 6.14
CA GLU A 74 14.52 3.81 5.48
C GLU A 74 14.31 3.42 4.01
N SER A 75 15.40 3.16 3.28
CA SER A 75 15.30 2.70 1.88
C SER A 75 14.72 1.28 1.78
N ALA A 76 14.94 0.42 2.78
CA ALA A 76 14.31 -0.90 2.87
C ALA A 76 12.80 -0.81 3.09
N ILE A 77 12.35 0.08 3.98
CA ILE A 77 10.92 0.34 4.19
C ILE A 77 10.28 0.94 2.93
N ALA A 78 10.94 1.89 2.27
CA ALA A 78 10.45 2.49 1.03
C ALA A 78 10.31 1.44 -0.10
N LYS A 79 11.34 0.61 -0.32
CA LYS A 79 11.31 -0.52 -1.24
C LYS A 79 10.16 -1.46 -0.92
N ALA A 80 10.02 -1.87 0.35
CA ALA A 80 9.00 -2.81 0.76
C ALA A 80 7.59 -2.24 0.54
N ASN A 81 7.37 -0.97 0.87
CA ASN A 81 6.11 -0.27 0.61
C ASN A 81 5.78 -0.19 -0.90
N GLU A 82 6.79 0.02 -1.74
CA GLU A 82 6.63 0.02 -3.19
C GLU A 82 6.26 -1.36 -3.73
N VAL A 83 7.04 -2.39 -3.38
CA VAL A 83 6.85 -3.76 -3.88
C VAL A 83 5.53 -4.36 -3.39
N LEU A 84 5.22 -4.21 -2.09
CA LEU A 84 3.99 -4.72 -1.49
C LEU A 84 2.75 -3.90 -1.87
N GLY A 85 2.96 -2.72 -2.47
CA GLY A 85 1.90 -1.87 -2.97
C GLY A 85 1.08 -1.24 -1.85
N VAL A 86 1.72 -0.62 -0.86
CA VAL A 86 1.02 0.18 0.17
C VAL A 86 0.14 1.28 -0.45
N ASN A 87 0.47 1.69 -1.68
CA ASN A 87 -0.27 2.71 -2.43
C ASN A 87 -1.00 2.17 -3.68
N VAL A 88 -1.28 0.86 -3.82
CA VAL A 88 -2.06 0.39 -4.99
C VAL A 88 -3.44 1.03 -5.00
N GLY A 89 -3.74 1.79 -6.06
CA GLY A 89 -4.97 2.55 -6.22
C GLY A 89 -4.76 4.07 -6.16
N ARG A 90 -3.68 4.55 -5.50
CA ARG A 90 -3.34 5.97 -5.47
C ARG A 90 -2.93 6.45 -6.88
N PRO A 91 -3.48 7.57 -7.38
CA PRO A 91 -3.08 8.15 -8.65
C PRO A 91 -1.58 8.52 -8.64
N LYS A 92 -0.83 8.13 -9.68
CA LYS A 92 0.61 8.42 -9.82
C LYS A 92 0.94 9.92 -9.72
N LYS A 93 -0.01 10.79 -10.06
CA LYS A 93 0.14 12.26 -10.02
C LYS A 93 0.00 12.86 -8.62
N CYS A 94 -0.36 12.06 -7.61
CA CYS A 94 -0.62 12.53 -6.25
C CYS A 94 0.45 11.99 -5.28
N LYS A 95 1.23 12.91 -4.70
CA LYS A 95 2.18 12.61 -3.62
C LYS A 95 1.44 12.28 -2.31
N SER A 96 2.15 11.69 -1.35
CA SER A 96 1.54 11.28 -0.07
C SER A 96 1.02 12.46 0.75
N THR A 97 1.78 13.56 0.80
CA THR A 97 1.38 14.78 1.50
C THR A 97 0.15 15.45 0.86
N GLU A 98 0.03 15.37 -0.47
CA GLU A 98 -1.14 15.86 -1.21
C GLU A 98 -2.37 14.98 -0.93
N ALA A 99 -2.21 13.66 -0.83
CA ALA A 99 -3.29 12.75 -0.49
C ALA A 99 -3.87 13.03 0.91
N SER A 100 -3.03 13.27 1.92
CA SER A 100 -3.49 13.65 3.26
C SER A 100 -4.28 14.96 3.26
N LYS A 101 -3.83 15.97 2.50
CA LYS A 101 -4.58 17.23 2.34
C LYS A 101 -5.93 17.01 1.64
N ILE A 102 -6.00 16.10 0.65
CA ILE A 102 -7.27 15.73 -0.01
C ILE A 102 -8.24 15.10 0.99
N VAL A 103 -7.77 14.24 1.89
CA VAL A 103 -8.59 13.61 2.93
C VAL A 103 -9.15 14.68 3.88
N GLU A 104 -8.32 15.60 4.35
CA GLU A 104 -8.72 16.72 5.19
C GLU A 104 -9.78 17.61 4.53
N ILE A 105 -9.60 17.94 3.24
CA ILE A 105 -10.61 18.67 2.44
C ILE A 105 -11.92 17.89 2.39
N SER A 106 -11.85 16.57 2.25
CA SER A 106 -13.01 15.70 2.16
C SER A 106 -13.83 15.72 3.47
N GLU A 107 -13.18 15.62 4.62
CA GLU A 107 -13.81 15.70 5.94
C GLU A 107 -14.43 17.06 6.19
N TRP A 108 -13.70 18.13 5.84
CA TRP A 108 -14.23 19.50 5.90
C TRP A 108 -15.48 19.69 5.02
N SER A 109 -15.50 19.04 3.84
CA SER A 109 -16.61 19.15 2.88
C SER A 109 -17.85 18.38 3.32
N LYS A 110 -17.69 17.17 3.91
CA LYS A 110 -18.81 16.35 4.42
C LYS A 110 -19.74 17.13 5.35
N ASN A 111 -19.17 17.97 6.21
CA ASN A 111 -19.92 18.70 7.24
C ASN A 111 -20.61 19.97 6.73
N ARG A 112 -20.23 20.51 5.56
CA ARG A 112 -20.71 21.82 5.07
C ARG A 112 -21.55 21.75 3.81
N LYS A 113 -21.29 20.77 2.93
CA LYS A 113 -21.98 20.65 1.63
C LYS A 113 -22.48 19.22 1.44
N PRO A 114 -23.74 18.92 1.83
CA PRO A 114 -24.30 17.61 1.61
C PRO A 114 -24.33 17.30 0.12
N SER A 115 -23.78 16.14 -0.25
CA SER A 115 -23.68 15.71 -1.63
C SER A 115 -24.82 14.78 -2.00
N ARG A 116 -25.38 14.96 -3.21
CA ARG A 116 -26.50 14.14 -3.71
C ARG A 116 -26.12 12.70 -4.09
N SER A 117 -24.82 12.43 -4.29
CA SER A 117 -24.31 11.09 -4.60
C SER A 117 -22.82 11.00 -4.28
N LYS A 118 -22.28 9.76 -4.22
CA LYS A 118 -20.85 9.51 -4.02
C LYS A 118 -19.98 10.13 -5.12
N HIS A 119 -20.42 10.05 -6.38
CA HIS A 119 -19.71 10.69 -7.49
C HIS A 119 -19.70 12.22 -7.35
N HIS A 120 -20.85 12.81 -7.02
CA HIS A 120 -20.96 14.26 -6.81
C HIS A 120 -20.07 14.73 -5.66
N TYR A 121 -20.01 13.97 -4.57
CA TYR A 121 -19.10 14.24 -3.46
C TYR A 121 -17.63 14.26 -3.91
N HIS A 122 -17.19 13.24 -4.65
CA HIS A 122 -15.81 13.21 -5.16
C HIS A 122 -15.51 14.36 -6.13
N MET A 123 -16.50 14.82 -6.90
CA MET A 123 -16.37 15.98 -7.78
C MET A 123 -16.16 17.26 -6.98
N GLN A 124 -16.95 17.49 -5.93
CA GLN A 124 -16.78 18.65 -5.05
C GLN A 124 -15.39 18.66 -4.38
N VAL A 125 -14.95 17.50 -3.89
CA VAL A 125 -13.60 17.39 -3.29
C VAL A 125 -12.50 17.64 -4.32
N ALA A 126 -12.67 17.18 -5.57
CA ALA A 126 -11.72 17.47 -6.65
C ALA A 126 -11.62 18.97 -6.97
N GLU A 127 -12.76 19.66 -7.04
CA GLU A 127 -12.81 21.11 -7.28
C GLU A 127 -12.16 21.89 -6.14
N GLU A 128 -12.46 21.56 -4.89
CA GLU A 128 -11.87 22.21 -3.72
C GLU A 128 -10.37 21.93 -3.59
N ALA A 129 -9.92 20.71 -3.92
CA ALA A 129 -8.50 20.39 -3.98
C ALA A 129 -7.76 21.24 -5.03
N ALA A 130 -8.34 21.37 -6.23
CA ALA A 130 -7.76 22.20 -7.29
C ALA A 130 -7.69 23.69 -6.87
N LYS A 131 -8.73 24.22 -6.22
CA LYS A 131 -8.73 25.60 -5.68
C LYS A 131 -7.64 25.84 -4.63
N ARG A 132 -7.25 24.81 -3.89
CA ARG A 132 -6.18 24.86 -2.88
C ARG A 132 -4.79 24.56 -3.45
N GLY A 133 -4.64 24.51 -4.78
CA GLY A 133 -3.36 24.30 -5.46
C GLY A 133 -2.85 22.86 -5.44
N LEU A 134 -3.72 21.88 -5.14
CA LEU A 134 -3.38 20.45 -5.25
C LEU A 134 -3.48 19.99 -6.72
N PRO A 135 -2.81 18.89 -7.10
CA PRO A 135 -2.87 18.38 -8.46
C PRO A 135 -4.31 18.15 -8.91
N THR A 136 -4.62 18.51 -10.16
CA THR A 136 -5.93 18.28 -10.75
C THR A 136 -6.16 16.78 -10.93
N LEU A 137 -7.09 16.25 -10.13
CA LEU A 137 -7.47 14.83 -10.14
C LEU A 137 -8.93 14.68 -10.56
N SER A 138 -9.24 13.59 -11.26
CA SER A 138 -10.62 13.26 -11.59
C SER A 138 -11.41 12.80 -10.34
N PRO A 139 -12.75 12.89 -10.34
CA PRO A 139 -13.58 12.38 -9.24
C PRO A 139 -13.30 10.91 -8.90
N ARG A 140 -12.99 10.09 -9.93
CA ARG A 140 -12.62 8.68 -9.74
C ARG A 140 -11.29 8.53 -9.00
N SER A 141 -10.31 9.37 -9.31
CA SER A 141 -9.01 9.41 -8.63
C SER A 141 -9.13 9.85 -7.18
N ILE A 142 -9.96 10.86 -6.90
CA ILE A 142 -10.31 11.26 -5.53
C ILE A 142 -10.95 10.09 -4.79
N GLY A 143 -11.94 9.42 -5.38
CA GLY A 143 -12.58 8.26 -4.77
C GLY A 143 -11.58 7.18 -4.35
N ARG A 144 -10.61 6.87 -5.21
CA ARG A 144 -9.54 5.90 -4.88
C ARG A 144 -8.63 6.37 -3.74
N ILE A 145 -8.36 7.67 -3.62
CA ILE A 145 -7.56 8.22 -2.52
C ILE A 145 -8.30 8.10 -1.19
N LEU A 146 -9.60 8.38 -1.20
CA LEU A 146 -10.46 8.30 -0.01
C LEU A 146 -10.72 6.85 0.42
N GLU A 147 -10.87 5.93 -0.53
CA GLU A 147 -11.06 4.49 -0.27
C GLU A 147 -9.76 3.79 0.14
N ALA A 148 -8.60 4.38 -0.15
CA ALA A 148 -7.29 3.85 0.26
C ALA A 148 -6.85 4.32 1.65
N GLN A 149 -7.67 5.09 2.37
CA GLN A 149 -7.44 5.38 3.78
C GLN A 149 -7.88 4.18 4.63
N PRO A 150 -7.16 3.86 5.73
CA PRO A 150 -7.55 2.82 6.66
C PRO A 150 -8.90 3.09 7.33
#